data_AF-A0A7H4LS42-F1
#
_entry.id   AF-A0A7H4LS42-F1
#
_cell.length_a   1.000
_cell.length_b   1.000
_cell.length_c   1.000
_cell.angle_alpha   90.00
_cell.angle_beta   90.00
_cell.angle_gamma   90.00
#
_symmetry.space_group_name_H-M   'P 1'
#
loop_
_entity.id
_entity.type
_entity.pdbx_description
1 polymer ?
#
loop_
_entity_poly.entity_id
_entity_poly.type
_entity_poly.pdbx_seq_one_letter_code
_entity_poly.pdbx_strand_id
1 'polypeptide(L)'
;MWVRKQLQPSAAADGVLCSVLAVNPWTPGAGHREKSGIYLSPENAIEWAAKRLVGASSSLDIVAVLLTAPTLETFTRELSVFHEVFPLPEVGAIWRRATTAVSLEISKMQIPARASVFPHLCRFP
;
A
#
# COMPACT_ATOMS: atom_id res chain seq x y z
N MET A 1 -37.38 -27.60 -10.47
CA MET A 1 -38.09 -26.74 -9.49
C MET A 1 -37.02 -25.99 -8.70
N TRP A 2 -36.93 -24.67 -8.84
CA TRP A 2 -35.89 -23.89 -8.16
C TRP A 2 -36.35 -23.52 -6.75
N VAL A 3 -35.50 -23.77 -5.76
CA VAL A 3 -35.78 -23.48 -4.35
C VAL A 3 -34.88 -22.33 -3.93
N ARG A 4 -35.49 -21.20 -3.58
CA ARG A 4 -34.78 -20.07 -2.97
C ARG A 4 -34.55 -20.40 -1.50
N LYS A 5 -33.28 -20.48 -1.09
CA LYS A 5 -32.90 -20.52 0.33
C LYS A 5 -32.17 -19.23 0.67
N GLN A 6 -32.55 -18.64 1.80
CA GLN A 6 -31.92 -17.42 2.31
C GLN A 6 -30.81 -17.84 3.26
N LEU A 7 -29.56 -17.61 2.86
CA LEU A 7 -28.41 -17.81 3.72
C LEU A 7 -28.28 -16.58 4.61
N GLN A 8 -28.35 -16.78 5.92
CA GLN A 8 -28.03 -15.74 6.90
C GLN A 8 -26.68 -16.08 7.56
N PRO A 9 -25.85 -15.07 7.86
CA PRO A 9 -24.68 -15.28 8.71
C PRO A 9 -25.11 -15.92 10.03
N SER A 10 -24.31 -16.86 10.55
CA SER A 10 -24.54 -17.47 11.86
C SER A 10 -24.68 -16.37 12.93
N ALA A 11 -25.47 -16.59 13.98
CA ALA A 11 -25.53 -15.68 15.13
C ALA A 11 -24.16 -15.48 15.82
N ALA A 12 -23.18 -16.37 15.58
CA ALA A 12 -21.78 -16.17 15.98
C ALA A 12 -21.04 -15.10 15.14
N ALA A 13 -21.58 -14.71 13.99
CA ALA A 13 -21.09 -13.64 13.14
C ALA A 13 -21.65 -12.25 13.51
N ASP A 14 -22.77 -12.21 14.26
CA ASP A 14 -23.31 -10.99 14.85
C ASP A 14 -22.34 -10.50 15.93
N GLY A 15 -21.49 -9.54 15.56
CA GLY A 15 -20.44 -9.01 16.44
C GLY A 15 -19.02 -9.42 16.08
N VAL A 16 -18.78 -10.01 14.90
CA VAL A 16 -17.42 -10.18 14.37
C VAL A 16 -16.82 -8.79 14.08
N LEU A 17 -16.16 -8.25 15.11
CA LEU A 17 -15.30 -7.07 15.05
C LEU A 17 -13.99 -7.48 14.36
N CYS A 18 -14.03 -7.66 13.04
CA CYS A 18 -12.83 -7.78 12.24
C CYS A 18 -12.16 -6.41 12.17
N SER A 19 -11.13 -6.21 12.99
CA SER A 19 -10.22 -5.08 12.84
C SER A 19 -9.22 -5.40 11.74
N VAL A 20 -9.10 -4.51 10.76
CA VAL A 20 -8.12 -4.63 9.68
C VAL A 20 -6.90 -3.83 10.07
N LEU A 21 -5.72 -4.45 9.93
CA LEU A 21 -4.44 -3.80 10.17
C LEU A 21 -3.56 -3.96 8.92
N ALA A 22 -3.43 -2.91 8.13
CA ALA A 22 -2.54 -2.88 6.98
C ALA A 22 -1.21 -2.21 7.32
N VAL A 23 -0.13 -2.95 7.10
CA VAL A 23 1.23 -2.44 7.14
C VAL A 23 1.72 -2.25 5.71
N ASN A 24 2.21 -1.06 5.39
CA ASN A 24 2.75 -0.75 4.08
C ASN A 24 4.08 0.00 4.21
N PRO A 25 4.89 0.11 3.14
CA PRO A 25 6.17 0.80 3.18
C PRO A 25 6.07 2.27 3.64
N TRP A 26 4.93 2.93 3.42
CA TRP A 26 4.72 4.31 3.87
C TRP A 26 4.15 4.42 5.28
N THR A 27 3.98 3.31 6.00
CA THR A 27 3.57 3.31 7.40
C THR A 27 4.73 3.83 8.28
N PRO A 28 4.50 4.88 9.09
CA PRO A 28 5.54 5.41 9.97
C PRO A 28 6.08 4.35 10.93
N GLY A 29 7.40 4.18 10.95
CA GLY A 29 8.09 3.22 11.81
C GLY A 29 8.12 1.77 11.32
N ALA A 30 7.33 1.40 10.29
CA ALA A 30 7.40 0.09 9.66
C ALA A 30 8.23 0.11 8.36
N GLY A 31 8.18 1.21 7.62
CA GLY A 31 8.97 1.37 6.40
C GLY A 31 10.40 1.82 6.67
N HIS A 32 11.35 1.27 5.93
CA HIS A 32 12.72 1.78 5.85
C HIS A 32 12.87 2.68 4.63
N ARG A 33 13.58 3.80 4.81
CA ARG A 33 13.88 4.76 3.74
C ARG A 33 15.35 4.63 3.36
N GLU A 34 15.59 4.14 2.16
CA GLU A 34 16.90 4.06 1.53
C GLU A 34 17.04 5.12 0.44
N LYS A 35 18.26 5.31 -0.08
CA LYS A 35 18.49 6.19 -1.25
C LYS A 35 17.73 5.70 -2.51
N SER A 36 17.48 4.41 -2.62
CA SER A 36 16.75 3.78 -3.73
C SER A 36 15.23 3.89 -3.60
N GLY A 37 14.70 4.23 -2.43
CA GLY A 37 13.25 4.31 -2.20
C GLY A 37 12.84 3.90 -0.80
N ILE A 38 11.54 3.72 -0.62
CA ILE A 38 10.95 3.24 0.64
C ILE A 38 10.60 1.76 0.46
N TYR A 39 11.07 0.91 1.37
CA TYR A 39 10.81 -0.53 1.33
C TYR A 39 10.29 -1.03 2.69
N LEU A 40 9.61 -2.17 2.66
CA LEU A 40 9.11 -2.90 3.83
C LEU A 40 9.62 -4.33 3.75
N SER A 41 10.42 -4.76 4.72
CA SER A 41 10.81 -6.17 4.84
C SER A 41 9.69 -6.95 5.55
N PRO A 42 9.50 -8.25 5.24
CA PRO A 42 8.52 -9.09 5.93
C PRO A 42 8.74 -9.11 7.45
N GLU A 43 9.99 -9.17 7.89
CA GLU A 43 10.36 -9.19 9.31
C GLU A 43 9.93 -7.91 10.03
N ASN A 44 10.18 -6.73 9.44
CA ASN A 44 9.77 -5.47 10.05
C ASN A 44 8.23 -5.32 10.02
N ALA A 45 7.56 -5.78 8.97
CA ALA A 45 6.11 -5.78 8.90
C ALA A 45 5.49 -6.60 10.05
N ILE A 46 6.04 -7.78 10.32
CA ILE A 46 5.59 -8.65 11.41
C ILE A 46 5.91 -8.03 12.77
N GLU A 47 7.12 -7.49 12.97
CA GLU A 47 7.49 -6.87 14.25
C GLU A 47 6.60 -5.67 14.57
N TRP A 48 6.32 -4.82 13.57
CA TRP A 48 5.43 -3.68 13.73
C TRP A 48 3.98 -4.13 14.02
N ALA A 49 3.48 -5.13 13.30
CA ALA A 49 2.15 -5.69 13.54
C ALA A 49 2.04 -6.31 14.94
N ALA A 50 3.05 -7.08 15.35
CA ALA A 50 3.11 -7.69 16.67
C ALA A 50 3.07 -6.62 17.78
N LYS A 51 3.87 -5.55 17.66
CA LYS A 51 3.84 -4.41 18.60
C LYS A 51 2.45 -3.77 18.70
N ARG A 52 1.70 -3.71 17.60
CA ARG A 52 0.34 -3.17 17.61
C ARG A 52 -0.67 -4.09 18.29
N LEU A 53 -0.39 -5.40 18.29
CA LEU A 53 -1.24 -6.43 18.88
C LEU A 53 -0.93 -6.72 20.37
N VAL A 54 0.19 -6.22 20.92
CA VAL A 54 0.61 -6.44 22.33
C VAL A 54 -0.44 -6.00 23.37
N GLY A 55 -1.41 -5.16 23.03
CA GLY A 55 -2.51 -4.75 23.92
C GLY A 55 -3.86 -5.40 23.63
N ALA A 56 -3.92 -6.34 22.68
CA ALA A 56 -5.16 -6.96 22.24
C ALA A 56 -5.48 -8.21 23.10
N SER A 57 -6.78 -8.50 23.28
CA SER A 57 -7.23 -9.58 24.19
C SER A 57 -6.66 -10.94 23.79
N SER A 58 -6.50 -11.85 24.76
CA SER A 58 -5.72 -13.09 24.63
C SER A 58 -6.29 -14.16 23.68
N SER A 59 -7.44 -13.91 23.06
CA SER A 59 -8.10 -14.85 22.14
C SER A 59 -8.48 -14.11 20.85
N LEU A 60 -7.53 -14.01 19.93
CA LEU A 60 -7.75 -13.41 18.60
C LEU A 60 -7.33 -14.39 17.53
N ASP A 61 -8.25 -14.70 16.62
CA ASP A 61 -7.95 -15.40 15.38
C ASP A 61 -7.42 -14.37 14.36
N ILE A 62 -6.13 -14.46 14.03
CA ILE A 62 -5.45 -13.51 13.15
C ILE A 62 -5.17 -14.19 11.82
N VAL A 63 -5.61 -13.55 10.73
CA VAL A 63 -5.24 -13.93 9.37
C VAL A 63 -4.31 -12.86 8.82
N ALA A 64 -3.05 -13.23 8.55
CA ALA A 64 -2.08 -12.34 7.93
C ALA A 64 -1.97 -12.66 6.43
N VAL A 65 -2.11 -11.64 5.59
CA VAL A 65 -1.94 -11.74 4.14
C VAL A 65 -0.82 -10.80 3.72
N LEU A 66 0.24 -11.35 3.14
CA LEU A 66 1.34 -10.58 2.58
C LEU A 66 1.19 -10.53 1.06
N LEU A 67 1.03 -9.32 0.53
CA LEU A 67 1.00 -9.08 -0.92
C LEU A 67 2.41 -8.65 -1.37
N THR A 68 2.95 -9.35 -2.37
CA THR A 68 4.26 -9.03 -2.96
C THR A 68 4.16 -9.07 -4.49
N ALA A 69 4.98 -8.26 -5.15
CA ALA A 69 5.12 -8.28 -6.59
C ALA A 69 6.55 -7.83 -6.97
N PRO A 70 7.07 -8.26 -8.13
CA PRO A 70 8.45 -7.99 -8.53
C PRO A 70 8.69 -6.53 -8.92
N THR A 71 7.66 -5.80 -9.36
CA THR A 71 7.78 -4.38 -9.75
C THR A 71 6.62 -3.57 -9.16
N LEU A 72 6.81 -2.26 -9.02
CA LEU A 72 5.76 -1.37 -8.50
C LEU A 72 4.53 -1.32 -9.43
N GLU A 73 4.73 -1.40 -10.75
CA GLU A 73 3.63 -1.45 -11.72
C GLU A 73 2.79 -2.73 -11.58
N THR A 74 3.46 -3.89 -11.48
CA THR A 74 2.77 -5.18 -11.26
C THR A 74 2.07 -5.19 -9.90
N PHE A 75 2.71 -4.66 -8.86
CA PHE A 75 2.11 -4.50 -7.53
C PHE A 75 0.81 -3.70 -7.57
N THR A 76 0.80 -2.59 -8.32
CA THR A 76 -0.37 -1.70 -8.40
C THR A 76 -1.54 -2.36 -9.15
N ARG A 77 -1.24 -3.17 -10.17
CA ARG A 77 -2.23 -3.96 -10.90
C ARG A 77 -2.86 -5.05 -10.04
N GLU A 78 -2.03 -5.85 -9.36
CA GLU A 78 -2.52 -6.92 -8.47
C GLU A 78 -3.32 -6.35 -7.29
N LEU A 79 -2.89 -5.22 -6.73
CA LEU A 79 -3.66 -4.50 -5.70
C LEU A 79 -5.03 -4.04 -6.18
N SER A 80 -5.16 -3.64 -7.45
CA SER A 80 -6.45 -3.26 -8.03
C SER A 80 -7.41 -4.44 -8.06
N VAL A 81 -6.94 -5.60 -8.54
CA VAL A 81 -7.74 -6.83 -8.58
C VAL A 81 -8.11 -7.27 -7.16
N PHE A 82 -7.16 -7.19 -6.22
CA PHE A 82 -7.42 -7.53 -4.82
C PHE A 82 -8.47 -6.59 -4.19
N HIS A 83 -8.40 -5.29 -4.47
CA HIS A 83 -9.39 -4.32 -4.01
C HIS A 83 -10.78 -4.57 -4.59
N GLU A 84 -10.89 -4.99 -5.86
CA GLU A 84 -12.18 -5.30 -6.47
C GLU A 84 -12.90 -6.45 -5.76
N VAL A 85 -12.14 -7.45 -5.28
CA VAL A 85 -12.68 -8.58 -4.51
C VAL A 85 -12.90 -8.20 -3.03
N PHE A 86 -11.95 -7.48 -2.43
CA PHE A 86 -11.98 -7.05 -1.04
C PHE A 86 -11.88 -5.52 -0.95
N PRO A 87 -13.01 -4.79 -0.94
CA PRO A 87 -13.03 -3.34 -0.90
C PRO A 87 -12.69 -2.81 0.50
N LEU A 88 -11.46 -3.05 0.94
CA LEU A 88 -10.92 -2.58 2.21
C LEU A 88 -10.38 -1.15 2.03
N PRO A 89 -10.76 -0.19 2.89
CA PRO A 89 -10.35 1.20 2.74
C PRO A 89 -8.82 1.37 2.82
N GLU A 90 -8.16 0.56 3.63
CA GLU A 90 -6.70 0.58 3.77
C GLU A 90 -5.99 0.14 2.49
N VAL A 91 -6.53 -0.88 1.81
CA VAL A 91 -6.03 -1.37 0.51
C VAL A 91 -6.21 -0.28 -0.55
N GLY A 92 -7.36 0.40 -0.59
CA GLY A 92 -7.59 1.53 -1.50
C GLY A 92 -6.64 2.70 -1.27
N ALA A 93 -6.33 3.02 -0.01
CA ALA A 93 -5.35 4.05 0.31
C ALA A 93 -3.93 3.66 -0.17
N ILE A 94 -3.54 2.39 0.00
CA ILE A 94 -2.25 1.86 -0.47
C ILE A 94 -2.19 1.90 -1.99
N TRP A 95 -3.25 1.44 -2.68
CA TRP A 95 -3.33 1.46 -4.14
C TRP A 95 -3.14 2.87 -4.70
N ARG A 96 -3.87 3.87 -4.17
CA ARG A 96 -3.72 5.27 -4.58
C ARG A 96 -2.29 5.78 -4.38
N ARG A 97 -1.65 5.45 -3.25
CA ARG A 97 -0.26 5.84 -2.98
C ARG A 97 0.72 5.17 -3.95
N ALA A 98 0.54 3.88 -4.22
CA ALA A 98 1.37 3.12 -5.17
C ALA A 98 1.26 3.74 -6.58
N THR A 99 0.05 4.05 -7.04
CA THR A 99 -0.18 4.72 -8.33
C THR A 99 0.52 6.07 -8.40
N THR A 100 0.42 6.90 -7.36
CA THR A 100 1.13 8.19 -7.32
C THR A 100 2.65 8.01 -7.34
N ALA A 101 3.19 6.98 -6.69
CA ALA A 101 4.62 6.69 -6.69
C ALA A 101 5.11 6.27 -8.10
N VAL A 102 4.34 5.47 -8.84
CA VAL A 102 4.63 5.14 -10.24
C VAL A 102 4.65 6.40 -11.10
N SER A 103 3.61 7.23 -11.00
CA SER A 103 3.51 8.49 -11.76
C SER A 103 4.65 9.47 -11.45
N LEU A 104 5.14 9.48 -10.21
CA LEU A 104 6.26 10.33 -9.80
C LEU A 104 7.57 9.91 -10.48
N GLU A 105 7.85 8.61 -10.59
CA GLU A 105 9.06 8.13 -11.29
C GLU A 105 9.02 8.51 -12.77
N ILE A 106 7.86 8.39 -13.42
CA ILE A 106 7.67 8.85 -14.81
C ILE A 106 7.88 10.37 -14.91
N SER A 107 7.28 11.13 -13.99
CA SER A 107 7.37 12.60 -13.99
C SER A 107 8.80 13.11 -13.80
N LYS A 108 9.60 12.46 -12.93
CA LYS A 108 11.02 12.79 -12.74
C LYS A 108 11.82 12.68 -14.04
N MET A 109 11.51 11.70 -14.89
CA MET A 109 12.16 11.53 -16.20
C MET A 109 11.78 12.63 -17.20
N GLN A 110 10.68 13.33 -16.97
CA GLN A 110 10.19 14.40 -17.84
C GLN A 110 10.59 15.80 -17.38
N ILE A 111 11.26 15.94 -16.23
CA ILE A 111 11.75 17.25 -15.76
C ILE A 111 12.87 17.67 -16.72
N PRO A 112 12.66 18.74 -17.52
CA PRO A 112 13.72 19.24 -18.39
C PRO A 112 14.91 19.63 -17.53
N ALA A 113 16.12 19.23 -17.93
CA ALA A 113 17.33 19.75 -17.31
C ALA A 113 17.22 21.27 -17.26
N ARG A 114 17.40 21.88 -16.07
CA ARG A 114 17.42 23.33 -15.91
C ARG A 114 18.34 23.86 -17.01
N ALA A 115 17.78 24.61 -17.95
CA ALA A 115 18.58 25.33 -18.93
C ALA A 115 19.51 26.23 -18.11
N SER A 116 20.78 25.86 -18.01
CA SER A 116 21.82 26.78 -17.58
C SER A 116 21.84 27.86 -18.66
N VAL A 117 21.05 28.91 -18.45
CA VAL A 117 21.17 30.15 -19.21
C VAL A 117 22.57 30.67 -18.89
N PHE A 118 23.55 30.25 -19.69
CA PHE A 118 24.80 30.95 -19.82
C PHE A 118 24.42 32.37 -20.25
N PRO A 119 24.78 33.43 -19.52
CA PRO A 119 24.56 34.78 -20.00
C PRO A 119 25.43 34.91 -21.25
N HIS A 120 24.80 34.83 -22.41
CA HIS A 120 25.43 35.14 -23.67
C HIS A 120 25.86 36.60 -23.56
N LEU A 121 27.17 36.82 -23.49
CA LEU A 121 27.80 38.12 -23.64
C LEU A 121 27.40 38.69 -25.01
N CYS A 122 26.29 39.43 -25.05
CA CYS A 122 26.06 40.39 -26.13
C CYS A 122 26.89 41.64 -25.83
N ARG A 123 28.18 41.56 -26.19
CA ARG A 123 29.01 42.74 -26.46
C ARG A 123 28.85 43.01 -27.96
N PHE A 124 28.08 44.03 -28.32
CA PHE A 124 28.10 44.59 -29.68
C PHE A 124 28.88 45.93 -29.67
N PRO A 125 29.63 46.22 -30.75
CA PRO A 125 30.57 47.35 -30.85
C PRO A 125 29.89 48.71 -30.94
#